data_AF-A0A6L8KW76-F1
#
_entry.id   AF-A0A6L8KW76-F1
#
_cell.length_a   1.000
_cell.length_b   1.000
_cell.length_c   1.000
_cell.angle_alpha   90.00
_cell.angle_beta   90.00
_cell.angle_gamma   90.00
#
_symmetry.space_group_name_H-M   'P 1'
#
loop_
_entity.id
_entity.type
_entity.pdbx_description
1 polymer ?
#
loop_
_entity_poly.entity_id
_entity_poly.type
_entity_poly.pdbx_seq_one_letter_code
_entity_poly.pdbx_strand_id
1 'polypeptide(L)' 'MLLRAIHKCQRVFYQGKYNHIHVLRTGPSGGAIETEVYLTGRKDPVPASEVTLAPEVT' A
#
# COMPACT_ATOMS: atom_id res chain seq x y z
N MET A 1 3.36 15.35 1.88
CA MET A 1 1.91 15.10 2.06
C MET A 1 1.58 13.59 2.10
N LEU A 2 2.42 12.76 2.73
CA LEU A 2 2.20 11.31 2.87
C LEU A 2 1.33 10.98 4.12
N LEU A 3 1.33 11.87 5.11
CA LEU A 3 0.64 11.67 6.40
C LEU A 3 -0.90 11.61 6.30
N ARG A 4 -1.51 12.19 5.26
CA ARG A 4 -2.98 12.22 5.08
C ARG A 4 -3.53 10.98 4.40
N ALA A 5 -2.74 10.28 3.58
CA ALA A 5 -3.13 9.02 2.92
C ALA A 5 -3.38 7.88 3.93
N ILE A 6 -2.87 8.02 5.15
CA ILE A 6 -2.98 7.05 6.24
C ILE A 6 -4.39 7.05 6.86
N HIS A 7 -5.21 8.08 6.63
CA HIS A 7 -6.53 8.20 7.24
C HIS A 7 -7.63 7.56 6.38
N LYS A 8 -7.55 6.24 6.23
CA LYS A 8 -8.62 5.32 5.79
C LYS A 8 -9.06 5.46 4.33
N CYS A 9 -8.79 4.42 3.53
CA CYS A 9 -9.29 4.23 2.16
C CYS A 9 -8.51 4.90 1.01
N GLN A 10 -7.19 5.04 1.12
CA GLN A 10 -6.37 5.32 -0.07
C GLN A 10 -6.56 4.16 -1.07
N ARG A 11 -7.19 4.46 -2.21
CA ARG A 11 -7.42 3.50 -3.28
C ARG A 11 -6.14 3.32 -4.08
N VAL A 12 -5.75 2.08 -4.31
CA VAL A 12 -4.48 1.72 -4.97
C VAL A 12 -4.71 0.71 -6.07
N PHE A 13 -3.76 0.61 -6.99
CA PHE A 13 -3.76 -0.37 -8.06
C PHE A 13 -2.65 -1.38 -7.81
N TYR A 14 -3.01 -2.66 -7.86
CA TYR A 14 -2.08 -3.77 -7.68
C TYR A 14 -2.54 -4.95 -8.53
N GLN A 15 -1.62 -5.52 -9.32
CA GLN A 15 -1.88 -6.67 -10.21
C GLN A 15 -3.16 -6.53 -11.06
N GLY A 16 -3.37 -5.35 -11.67
CA GLY A 16 -4.51 -5.13 -12.55
C GLY A 16 -5.85 -4.84 -11.84
N LYS A 17 -5.86 -4.76 -10.50
CA LYS A 17 -7.08 -4.58 -9.70
C LYS A 17 -6.99 -3.38 -8.78
N TYR A 18 -8.14 -2.73 -8.56
CA TYR A 18 -8.29 -1.72 -7.52
C TYR A 18 -8.37 -2.38 -6.14
N ASN A 19 -7.60 -1.85 -5.20
CA ASN A 19 -7.49 -2.31 -3.83
C ASN A 19 -7.52 -1.10 -2.88
N HIS A 20 -7.56 -1.36 -1.58
CA HIS A 20 -7.39 -0.35 -0.53
C HIS A 20 -6.32 -0.78 0.45
N ILE A 21 -5.51 0.18 0.89
CA ILE A 21 -4.54 -0.04 1.95
C ILE A 21 -5.27 -0.25 3.28
N HIS A 22 -5.03 -1.39 3.91
CA HIS A 22 -5.50 -1.70 5.26
C HIS A 22 -4.47 -1.28 6.31
N VAL A 23 -3.21 -1.68 6.12
CA VAL A 23 -2.09 -1.40 7.03
C VAL A 23 -0.82 -1.16 6.22
N LEU A 24 0.06 -0.28 6.72
CA LEU A 24 1.43 -0.11 6.26
C LEU A 24 2.37 -0.51 7.39
N ARG A 25 3.37 -1.34 7.09
CA ARG A 25 4.45 -1.66 8.03
C ARG A 25 5.77 -1.28 7.40
N THR A 26 6.56 -0.49 8.12
CA THR A 26 7.91 -0.12 7.72
C THR A 26 8.88 -0.65 8.77
N GLY A 27 9.92 -1.34 8.33
CA GLY A 27 10.88 -1.94 9.24
C GLY A 27 12.17 -2.37 8.54
N PRO A 28 13.20 -2.71 9.33
CA PRO A 28 14.44 -3.23 8.78
C PRO A 28 14.23 -4.65 8.23
N SER A 29 14.62 -4.86 6.98
CA SER A 29 14.58 -6.15 6.29
C SER A 29 15.78 -6.22 5.34
N GLY A 30 16.54 -7.32 5.37
CA GLY A 30 17.67 -7.54 4.46
C GLY A 30 18.81 -6.50 4.51
N GLY A 31 18.90 -5.68 5.58
CA GLY A 31 19.88 -4.59 5.68
C GLY A 31 19.43 -3.24 5.12
N ALA A 32 18.17 -3.13 4.66
CA ALA A 32 17.53 -1.89 4.23
C ALA A 32 16.26 -1.62 5.03
N ILE A 33 15.71 -0.40 4.92
CA ILE A 33 14.37 -0.10 5.40
C ILE A 33 13.38 -0.43 4.28
N GLU A 34 12.56 -1.43 4.50
CA GLU A 34 11.53 -1.87 3.56
C GLU A 34 10.14 -1.49 4.08
N THR A 35 9.20 -1.30 3.16
CA THR A 35 7.80 -1.02 3.49
C THR A 35 6.90 -2.06 2.85
N GLU A 36 6.15 -2.75 3.69
CA GLU A 36 5.12 -3.71 3.34
C GLU A 36 3.73 -3.04 3.41
N VAL A 37 2.92 -3.33 2.41
CA VAL A 37 1.54 -2.85 2.30
C VAL A 37 0.60 -4.05 2.46
N TYR A 38 -0.32 -3.95 3.40
CA TYR A 38 -1.39 -4.92 3.59
C TYR A 38 -2.62 -4.41 2.86
N LEU A 39 -3.02 -5.10 1.80
CA LEU A 39 -4.20 -4.77 1.03
C LEU A 39 -5.44 -5.44 1.63
N THR A 40 -6.56 -4.72 1.63
CA THR A 40 -7.84 -5.25 2.14
C THR A 40 -8.25 -6.51 1.37
N GLY A 41 -8.50 -7.61 2.07
CA GLY A 41 -8.91 -8.88 1.47
C GLY A 41 -7.76 -9.76 0.94
N ARG A 42 -6.50 -9.31 1.03
CA ARG A 42 -5.33 -10.18 0.80
C ARG A 42 -4.73 -10.64 2.13
N LYS A 43 -4.28 -11.89 2.14
CA LYS A 43 -3.62 -12.51 3.30
C LYS A 43 -2.16 -12.08 3.42
N ASP A 44 -1.46 -12.04 2.29
CA ASP A 44 -0.02 -11.78 2.26
C ASP A 44 0.25 -10.29 2.00
N PRO A 45 1.25 -9.69 2.69
CA PRO A 45 1.69 -8.34 2.40
C PRO A 45 2.31 -8.25 1.02
N VAL A 46 2.27 -7.05 0.44
CA VAL A 46 2.91 -6.76 -0.85
C VAL A 46 3.96 -5.67 -0.66
N PRO A 47 5.09 -5.70 -1.39
CA PRO A 47 6.07 -4.62 -1.35
C PRO A 47 5.44 -3.31 -1.80
N ALA A 48 5.74 -2.21 -1.12
CA ALA A 48 5.22 -0.89 -1.50
C ALA A 48 5.63 -0.46 -2.91
N SER A 49 6.76 -0.96 -3.43
CA SER A 49 7.23 -0.72 -4.79
C SER A 49 6.32 -1.29 -5.89
N GLU A 50 5.51 -2.29 -5.58
CA GLU A 50 4.58 -2.91 -6.53
C GLU A 50 3.18 -2.28 -6.52
N VAL A 51 2.91 -1.39 -5.56
CA VAL A 51 1.60 -0.75 -5.37
C VAL A 51 1.64 0.66 -5.93
N THR A 52 0.72 0.99 -6.83
CA THR A 52 0.59 2.35 -7.35
C THR A 52 -0.68 3.03 -6.82
N LEU A 53 -0.67 4.36 -6.74
CA LEU A 53 -1.87 5.11 -6.43
C LEU A 53 -2.90 4.91 -7.54
N ALA A 54 -4.15 4.66 -7.18
CA ALA A 54 -5.21 4.67 -8.17
C ALA A 54 -5.38 6.11 -8.71
N PRO A 55 -5.67 6.29 -10.00
CA PRO A 55 -6.00 7.61 -10.54
C PRO A 55 -7.19 8.19 -9.76
N GLU A 56 -7.12 9.50 -9.46
CA GLU A 56 -8.22 10.23 -8.86
C GLU A 56 -9.43 10.16 -9.81
N VAL A 57 -10.59 9.81 -9.26
CA VAL A 57 -11.85 9.91 -10.00
C VAL A 57 -12.40 11.29 -9.70
N THR A 58 -12.32 12.19 -10.68
CA THR A 58 -12.87 13.54 -10.63
C THR A 58 -14.40 13.53 -10.74
#